data_AF-A0AAV7ZW28-F1
#
_entry.id   AF-A0AAV7ZW28-F1
#
_cell.length_a   1.000
_cell.length_b   1.000
_cell.length_c   1.000
_cell.angle_alpha   90.00
_cell.angle_beta   90.00
_cell.angle_gamma   90.00
#
_symmetry.space_group_name_H-M   'P 1'
#
loop_
_entity.id
_entity.type
_entity.pdbx_description
1 polymer ?
#
loop_
_entity_poly.entity_id
_entity_poly.type
_entity_poly.pdbx_seq_one_letter_code
_entity_poly.pdbx_strand_id
1 'polypeptide(L)'
;MHKTFYLFLIFLFVVTIYCEDECSEIKDPLFKKQFHIKTDSKYKTNIDKALYACNTGEGVTVGILDSGVFNTHDDLEGNYEQEGSSDYCTGESSFGEASGTINAGLISSGINNEFCGIGVAPKSKYVSRRVLCENITKESLVKALSEDVNFEISSNSWTLSDFPFHTQTENYCDYDEELYNALEVGTTEGRGGKGTIYVFPAGGDEGNVNSNLCFPTNQLHSIVVNSIPACDSITKDSHSGASIVVSVPGPVSDVDGCEDQFITSTTNENNQCIEDSTSRKSSAAILSGVIALILENNPQLYWHDVQSILIESANRGILQTTDNEEEWITNSLGIQWHPNYGFGMVDAEKAISLANVWKTELKTETVTYENDFGLLNVPKDSNFEHFVYGGVELEICVHNYYLQYFTFSLVSPSGTRIPFHYDFKGYQFFLIKNVFTFKGFYLEPIEGEWKLMMDNLNRVLDVCSFKLKFHTVVNQTLPSQTPTPVPSSSPPTEPSPSTSSSPSPSPSPSPSASAPTEPSTTPEPSPSASVSASASPLPSTSETEPEPSPSASPEPLISRKSDSPGSLPEFHFTLFLLLAASLIFMLF
;
A
#
# COMPACT_ATOMS: atom_id res chain seq x y z
N MET A 1 25.00 -15.40 -40.03
CA MET A 1 25.95 -14.73 -39.10
C MET A 1 26.09 -13.25 -39.42
N HIS A 2 27.12 -12.74 -40.12
CA HIS A 2 27.34 -11.28 -40.23
C HIS A 2 26.13 -10.45 -40.72
N LYS A 3 25.41 -10.86 -41.78
CA LYS A 3 24.19 -10.15 -42.21
C LYS A 3 23.09 -10.17 -41.14
N THR A 4 22.89 -11.31 -40.48
CA THR A 4 21.93 -11.50 -39.39
C THR A 4 22.23 -10.58 -38.21
N PHE A 5 23.52 -10.45 -37.86
CA PHE A 5 24.00 -9.57 -36.80
C PHE A 5 23.80 -8.08 -37.16
N TYR A 6 24.05 -7.68 -38.40
CA TYR A 6 23.76 -6.33 -38.88
C TYR A 6 22.25 -6.01 -38.89
N LEU A 7 21.40 -6.95 -39.30
CA LEU A 7 19.94 -6.79 -39.21
C LEU A 7 19.45 -6.66 -37.77
N PHE A 8 20.01 -7.43 -36.84
CA PHE A 8 19.72 -7.32 -35.41
C PHE A 8 20.17 -5.97 -34.81
N LEU A 9 21.36 -5.48 -35.19
CA LEU A 9 21.84 -4.15 -34.78
C LEU A 9 21.00 -3.01 -35.38
N ILE A 10 20.55 -3.13 -36.62
CA ILE A 10 19.65 -2.15 -37.25
C ILE A 10 18.28 -2.17 -36.57
N PHE A 11 17.75 -3.36 -36.24
CA PHE A 11 16.50 -3.48 -35.50
C PHE A 11 16.59 -2.83 -34.12
N LEU A 12 17.63 -3.15 -33.34
CA LEU A 12 17.90 -2.49 -32.06
C LEU A 12 18.00 -0.97 -32.21
N PHE A 13 18.80 -0.48 -33.16
CA PHE A 13 19.01 0.96 -33.36
C PHE A 13 17.73 1.71 -33.79
N VAL A 14 16.87 1.09 -34.59
CA VAL A 14 15.56 1.66 -34.95
C VAL A 14 14.60 1.64 -33.76
N VAL A 15 14.55 0.54 -32.98
CA VAL A 15 13.72 0.46 -31.76
C VAL A 15 14.16 1.49 -30.72
N THR A 16 15.46 1.65 -30.47
CA THR A 16 15.97 2.67 -29.54
C THR A 16 15.57 4.08 -29.98
N ILE A 17 15.72 4.44 -31.26
CA ILE A 17 15.35 5.78 -31.74
C ILE A 17 13.85 6.03 -31.64
N TYR A 18 12.99 5.07 -32.03
CA TYR A 18 11.54 5.24 -31.90
C TYR A 18 11.09 5.35 -30.43
N CYS A 19 11.77 4.66 -29.53
CA CYS A 19 11.53 4.76 -28.10
C CYS A 19 11.98 6.13 -27.55
N GLU A 20 13.19 6.59 -27.88
CA GLU A 20 13.68 7.92 -27.51
C GLU A 20 12.74 9.05 -28.00
N ASP A 21 12.25 8.99 -29.24
CA ASP A 21 11.33 9.99 -29.78
C ASP A 21 9.98 10.02 -29.02
N GLU A 22 9.36 8.87 -28.73
CA GLU A 22 8.08 8.82 -27.99
C GLU A 22 8.18 9.29 -26.53
N CYS A 23 9.29 9.01 -25.84
CA CYS A 23 9.46 9.38 -24.44
C CYS A 23 9.97 10.81 -24.25
N SER A 24 10.53 11.45 -25.28
CA SER A 24 11.25 12.74 -25.16
C SER A 24 10.39 13.96 -24.82
N GLU A 25 9.10 13.93 -25.16
CA GLU A 25 8.14 15.01 -24.94
C GLU A 25 6.76 14.40 -24.64
N ILE A 26 6.08 14.90 -23.60
CA ILE A 26 4.72 14.48 -23.24
C ILE A 26 3.76 15.62 -23.60
N LYS A 27 2.85 15.37 -24.54
CA LYS A 27 2.01 16.39 -25.19
C LYS A 27 0.62 16.51 -24.58
N ASP A 28 0.23 15.54 -23.76
CA ASP A 28 -1.16 15.33 -23.35
C ASP A 28 -1.65 16.49 -22.47
N PRO A 29 -2.82 17.06 -22.77
CA PRO A 29 -3.16 18.42 -22.37
C PRO A 29 -3.25 18.62 -20.85
N LEU A 30 -3.48 17.57 -20.07
CA LEU A 30 -3.62 17.62 -18.63
C LEU A 30 -2.40 17.09 -17.86
N PHE A 31 -1.38 16.53 -18.53
CA PHE A 31 -0.12 16.11 -17.88
C PHE A 31 0.49 17.24 -17.03
N LYS A 32 0.36 18.49 -17.50
CA LYS A 32 0.81 19.68 -16.75
C LYS A 32 0.13 19.86 -15.38
N LYS A 33 -1.06 19.28 -15.15
CA LYS A 33 -1.86 19.32 -13.90
C LYS A 33 -1.65 18.09 -13.00
N GLN A 34 -1.15 16.97 -13.53
CA GLN A 34 -0.93 15.72 -12.79
C GLN A 34 0.27 15.83 -11.83
N PHE A 35 0.07 16.56 -10.72
CA PHE A 35 1.10 16.84 -9.71
C PHE A 35 1.73 15.57 -9.10
N HIS A 36 0.97 14.47 -9.07
CA HIS A 36 1.41 13.19 -8.50
C HIS A 36 2.50 12.49 -9.32
N ILE A 37 2.63 12.81 -10.61
CA ILE A 37 3.65 12.23 -11.52
C ILE A 37 4.99 12.99 -11.43
N LYS A 38 4.97 14.26 -10.99
CA LYS A 38 6.03 15.23 -11.31
C LYS A 38 7.18 15.30 -10.29
N THR A 39 8.41 15.36 -10.80
CA THR A 39 9.64 15.70 -10.06
C THR A 39 9.65 17.13 -9.55
N ASP A 40 9.10 18.09 -10.31
CA ASP A 40 9.08 19.51 -9.93
C ASP A 40 8.05 19.83 -8.82
N SER A 41 7.18 18.87 -8.51
CA SER A 41 6.35 18.90 -7.31
C SER A 41 7.20 18.79 -6.03
N LYS A 42 6.68 19.30 -4.91
CA LYS A 42 7.29 19.10 -3.58
C LYS A 42 7.43 17.62 -3.19
N TYR A 43 6.57 16.76 -3.74
CA TYR A 43 6.54 15.33 -3.46
C TYR A 43 7.67 14.53 -4.15
N LYS A 44 8.25 15.06 -5.24
CA LYS A 44 9.40 14.47 -5.94
C LYS A 44 9.28 12.96 -6.20
N THR A 45 8.12 12.52 -6.69
CA THR A 45 7.83 11.10 -6.94
C THR A 45 8.67 10.49 -8.05
N ASN A 46 9.30 11.34 -8.88
CA ASN A 46 10.22 10.97 -9.96
C ASN A 46 9.61 10.03 -11.02
N ILE A 47 8.28 9.99 -11.14
CA ILE A 47 7.56 9.16 -12.12
C ILE A 47 7.75 9.75 -13.53
N ASP A 48 7.68 11.07 -13.67
CA ASP A 48 8.01 11.78 -14.91
C ASP A 48 9.41 11.41 -15.45
N LYS A 49 10.44 11.35 -14.59
CA LYS A 49 11.79 10.88 -15.00
C LYS A 49 11.78 9.43 -15.48
N ALA A 50 11.03 8.56 -14.83
CA ALA A 50 10.91 7.16 -15.23
C ALA A 50 10.31 7.07 -16.65
N LEU A 51 9.26 7.85 -16.91
CA LEU A 51 8.61 7.98 -18.22
C LEU A 51 9.54 8.59 -19.29
N TYR A 52 10.25 9.69 -18.97
CA TYR A 52 11.27 10.27 -19.86
C TYR A 52 12.46 9.32 -20.14
N ALA A 53 12.66 8.30 -19.29
CA ALA A 53 13.63 7.22 -19.48
C ALA A 53 12.99 5.94 -20.09
N CYS A 54 11.80 6.04 -20.67
CA CYS A 54 11.04 4.97 -21.32
C CYS A 54 10.67 3.77 -20.42
N ASN A 55 10.48 4.01 -19.12
CA ASN A 55 9.82 3.07 -18.23
C ASN A 55 8.34 3.41 -18.26
N THR A 56 7.52 2.52 -18.80
CA THR A 56 6.10 2.76 -19.13
C THR A 56 5.15 1.66 -18.64
N GLY A 57 5.67 0.64 -17.95
CA GLY A 57 4.93 -0.55 -17.51
C GLY A 57 4.65 -1.56 -18.62
N GLU A 58 5.36 -1.51 -19.76
CA GLU A 58 5.09 -2.41 -20.89
C GLU A 58 5.31 -3.87 -20.49
N GLY A 59 4.35 -4.75 -20.83
CA GLY A 59 4.40 -6.17 -20.50
C GLY A 59 3.95 -6.53 -19.07
N VAL A 60 3.30 -5.61 -18.36
CA VAL A 60 2.67 -5.84 -17.04
C VAL A 60 1.14 -5.71 -17.19
N THR A 61 0.37 -6.66 -16.65
CA THR A 61 -1.10 -6.56 -16.57
C THR A 61 -1.55 -6.26 -15.13
N VAL A 62 -2.41 -5.24 -14.98
CA VAL A 62 -2.98 -4.78 -13.71
C VAL A 62 -4.46 -5.14 -13.60
N GLY A 63 -4.83 -5.94 -12.60
CA GLY A 63 -6.22 -6.15 -12.20
C GLY A 63 -6.75 -4.93 -11.45
N ILE A 64 -7.79 -4.29 -11.98
CA ILE A 64 -8.46 -3.15 -11.33
C ILE A 64 -9.75 -3.66 -10.70
N LEU A 65 -9.75 -3.80 -9.37
CA LEU A 65 -10.89 -4.27 -8.59
C LEU A 65 -11.60 -3.07 -8.00
N ASP A 66 -12.73 -2.69 -8.60
CA ASP A 66 -13.42 -1.42 -8.35
C ASP A 66 -14.90 -1.52 -8.78
N SER A 67 -15.57 -0.41 -9.06
CA SER A 67 -16.90 -0.34 -9.69
C SER A 67 -16.90 -0.58 -11.22
N GLY A 68 -15.80 -1.12 -11.75
CA GLY A 68 -15.58 -1.40 -13.16
C GLY A 68 -15.08 -0.18 -13.95
N VAL A 69 -14.64 -0.42 -15.19
CA VAL A 69 -14.01 0.60 -16.05
C VAL A 69 -14.83 0.87 -17.30
N PHE A 70 -14.98 2.15 -17.67
CA PHE A 70 -15.48 2.55 -18.99
C PHE A 70 -14.37 2.33 -20.03
N ASN A 71 -14.25 1.08 -20.47
CA ASN A 71 -13.14 0.56 -21.28
C ASN A 71 -13.08 1.08 -22.73
N THR A 72 -14.16 1.68 -23.24
CA THR A 72 -14.20 2.36 -24.55
C THR A 72 -13.97 3.87 -24.41
N HIS A 73 -13.20 4.28 -23.40
CA HIS A 73 -12.66 5.64 -23.31
C HIS A 73 -11.44 5.74 -24.23
N ASP A 74 -11.31 6.80 -25.02
CA ASP A 74 -10.23 6.93 -26.04
C ASP A 74 -8.83 6.84 -25.41
N ASP A 75 -8.70 7.30 -24.16
CA ASP A 75 -7.47 7.25 -23.36
C ASP A 75 -7.14 5.86 -22.76
N LEU A 76 -8.10 4.93 -22.76
CA LEU A 76 -7.98 3.61 -22.10
C LEU A 76 -8.09 2.42 -23.06
N GLU A 77 -8.82 2.55 -24.18
CA GLU A 77 -9.18 1.39 -25.02
C GLU A 77 -7.96 0.61 -25.56
N GLY A 78 -6.85 1.29 -25.82
CA GLY A 78 -5.59 0.66 -26.27
C GLY A 78 -4.89 -0.21 -25.22
N ASN A 79 -5.25 -0.08 -23.93
CA ASN A 79 -4.66 -0.81 -22.80
C ASN A 79 -5.61 -1.81 -22.14
N TYR A 80 -6.86 -1.91 -22.58
CA TYR A 80 -7.86 -2.83 -22.02
C TYR A 80 -7.68 -4.28 -22.47
N GLU A 81 -7.66 -5.22 -21.53
CA GLU A 81 -7.69 -6.67 -21.79
C GLU A 81 -9.07 -7.28 -21.46
N GLN A 82 -9.83 -7.61 -22.51
CA GLN A 82 -11.19 -8.17 -22.35
C GLN A 82 -11.18 -9.59 -21.76
N GLU A 83 -10.22 -10.45 -22.14
CA GLU A 83 -10.24 -11.87 -21.77
C GLU A 83 -10.02 -12.14 -20.27
N GLY A 84 -9.32 -11.26 -19.56
CA GLY A 84 -9.13 -11.33 -18.10
C GLY A 84 -10.13 -10.51 -17.27
N SER A 85 -10.98 -9.71 -17.92
CA SER A 85 -11.96 -8.85 -17.27
C SER A 85 -13.21 -9.63 -16.82
N SER A 86 -13.91 -9.16 -15.79
CA SER A 86 -15.12 -9.82 -15.26
C SER A 86 -16.03 -8.87 -14.47
N ASP A 87 -17.33 -9.16 -14.47
CA ASP A 87 -18.34 -8.49 -13.63
C ASP A 87 -18.87 -9.51 -12.61
N TYR A 88 -18.65 -9.23 -11.32
CA TYR A 88 -19.10 -10.06 -10.19
C TYR A 88 -20.40 -9.53 -9.56
N CYS A 89 -20.94 -8.43 -10.09
CA CYS A 89 -22.18 -7.79 -9.68
C CYS A 89 -23.36 -8.34 -10.49
N THR A 90 -23.33 -8.22 -11.82
CA THR A 90 -24.35 -8.82 -12.69
C THR A 90 -23.81 -9.25 -14.05
N GLY A 91 -24.26 -10.39 -14.54
CA GLY A 91 -23.94 -10.88 -15.88
C GLY A 91 -24.79 -10.23 -16.97
N GLU A 92 -24.53 -8.96 -17.30
CA GLU A 92 -24.52 -8.36 -18.67
C GLU A 92 -23.93 -6.93 -18.63
N SER A 93 -22.59 -6.85 -18.71
CA SER A 93 -21.79 -5.71 -19.19
C SER A 93 -22.41 -4.29 -19.12
N SER A 94 -22.60 -3.75 -17.92
CA SER A 94 -22.81 -2.31 -17.71
C SER A 94 -21.46 -1.66 -17.39
N PHE A 95 -20.89 -0.95 -18.37
CA PHE A 95 -19.50 -0.48 -18.34
C PHE A 95 -19.28 0.72 -17.43
N GLY A 96 -18.63 0.48 -16.29
CA GLY A 96 -17.81 1.45 -15.55
C GLY A 96 -18.55 2.60 -14.90
N GLU A 97 -18.52 2.63 -13.57
CA GLU A 97 -18.81 3.84 -12.80
C GLU A 97 -17.53 4.70 -12.70
N ALA A 98 -17.65 5.90 -12.11
CA ALA A 98 -16.57 6.89 -12.16
C ALA A 98 -15.27 6.43 -11.47
N SER A 99 -15.36 5.79 -10.29
CA SER A 99 -14.19 5.36 -9.49
C SER A 99 -13.23 4.46 -10.27
N GLY A 100 -13.70 3.32 -10.77
CA GLY A 100 -12.85 2.39 -11.52
C GLY A 100 -12.27 2.98 -12.79
N THR A 101 -13.00 3.89 -13.45
CA THR A 101 -12.50 4.59 -14.64
C THR A 101 -11.41 5.61 -14.29
N ILE A 102 -11.59 6.40 -13.22
CA ILE A 102 -10.57 7.32 -12.69
C ILE A 102 -9.30 6.56 -12.30
N ASN A 103 -9.45 5.42 -11.64
CA ASN A 103 -8.33 4.59 -11.19
C ASN A 103 -7.62 3.89 -12.36
N ALA A 104 -8.35 3.44 -13.38
CA ALA A 104 -7.76 2.96 -14.63
C ALA A 104 -6.94 4.02 -15.35
N GLY A 105 -7.40 5.27 -15.37
CA GLY A 105 -6.61 6.37 -15.92
C GLY A 105 -5.29 6.61 -15.21
N LEU A 106 -5.30 6.62 -13.88
CA LEU A 106 -4.09 6.84 -13.06
C LEU A 106 -3.04 5.74 -13.24
N ILE A 107 -3.44 4.53 -13.59
CA ILE A 107 -2.52 3.43 -13.89
C ILE A 107 -2.12 3.46 -15.37
N SER A 108 -3.10 3.42 -16.28
CA SER A 108 -2.93 2.98 -17.67
C SER A 108 -3.61 3.86 -18.74
N SER A 109 -3.95 5.13 -18.43
CA SER A 109 -4.19 6.13 -19.49
C SER A 109 -3.01 6.17 -20.46
N GLY A 110 -3.26 6.54 -21.72
CA GLY A 110 -2.25 6.56 -22.77
C GLY A 110 -1.13 7.58 -22.54
N ILE A 111 -0.26 7.71 -23.54
CA ILE A 111 0.80 8.71 -23.59
C ILE A 111 0.95 9.20 -25.03
N ASN A 112 1.05 10.51 -25.22
CA ASN A 112 1.11 11.19 -26.51
C ASN A 112 -0.05 10.86 -27.47
N ASN A 113 -1.27 10.73 -26.93
CA ASN A 113 -2.51 10.68 -27.71
C ASN A 113 -3.17 12.07 -27.87
N GLU A 114 -2.59 13.12 -27.26
CA GLU A 114 -3.10 14.50 -27.20
C GLU A 114 -4.47 14.64 -26.49
N PHE A 115 -4.85 13.63 -25.70
CA PHE A 115 -6.11 13.56 -24.96
C PHE A 115 -5.86 13.42 -23.45
N CYS A 116 -6.78 13.91 -22.62
CA CYS A 116 -6.69 13.91 -21.16
C CYS A 116 -5.27 14.11 -20.56
N GLY A 117 -4.81 13.18 -19.74
CA GLY A 117 -3.48 13.18 -19.12
C GLY A 117 -2.74 11.92 -19.53
N ILE A 118 -1.91 11.38 -18.63
CA ILE A 118 -1.25 10.08 -18.84
C ILE A 118 -1.40 9.16 -17.64
N GLY A 119 -1.27 7.85 -17.86
CA GLY A 119 -1.10 6.90 -16.77
C GLY A 119 0.28 7.02 -16.11
N VAL A 120 0.39 6.55 -14.87
CA VAL A 120 1.70 6.32 -14.23
C VAL A 120 2.49 5.23 -14.96
N ALA A 121 1.79 4.27 -15.57
CA ALA A 121 2.31 3.18 -16.39
C ALA A 121 1.54 3.09 -17.73
N PRO A 122 1.74 4.04 -18.65
CA PRO A 122 0.85 4.26 -19.81
C PRO A 122 0.92 3.18 -20.91
N LYS A 123 1.80 2.17 -20.78
CA LYS A 123 1.85 0.99 -21.65
C LYS A 123 1.60 -0.33 -20.91
N SER A 124 1.31 -0.30 -19.61
CA SER A 124 0.76 -1.46 -18.90
C SER A 124 -0.62 -1.80 -19.45
N LYS A 125 -0.97 -3.09 -19.46
CA LYS A 125 -2.35 -3.51 -19.71
C LYS A 125 -3.15 -3.56 -18.43
N TYR A 126 -4.46 -3.44 -18.55
CA TYR A 126 -5.36 -3.55 -17.40
C TYR A 126 -6.58 -4.40 -17.72
N VAL A 127 -7.08 -5.08 -16.69
CA VAL A 127 -8.40 -5.74 -16.73
C VAL A 127 -9.35 -5.05 -15.76
N SER A 128 -10.63 -5.03 -16.10
CA SER A 128 -11.69 -4.50 -15.23
C SER A 128 -12.31 -5.66 -14.46
N ARG A 129 -12.26 -5.60 -13.12
CA ARG A 129 -13.03 -6.50 -12.23
C ARG A 129 -14.01 -5.69 -11.40
N ARG A 130 -15.29 -5.76 -11.79
CA ARG A 130 -16.35 -5.04 -11.09
C ARG A 130 -16.78 -5.82 -9.86
N VAL A 131 -16.48 -5.27 -8.69
CA VAL A 131 -16.80 -5.81 -7.36
C VAL A 131 -17.50 -4.80 -6.45
N LEU A 132 -17.39 -3.50 -6.72
CA LEU A 132 -18.12 -2.46 -5.98
C LEU A 132 -19.49 -2.21 -6.64
N CYS A 133 -20.57 -2.56 -5.94
CA CYS A 133 -21.97 -2.42 -6.37
C CYS A 133 -22.93 -2.79 -5.22
N GLU A 134 -24.22 -2.48 -5.35
CA GLU A 134 -25.25 -2.74 -4.33
C GLU A 134 -25.52 -4.23 -4.04
N ASN A 135 -25.11 -5.15 -4.92
CA ASN A 135 -25.53 -6.55 -4.87
C ASN A 135 -24.38 -7.59 -4.86
N ILE A 136 -23.13 -7.15 -4.69
CA ILE A 136 -21.97 -8.03 -4.48
C ILE A 136 -22.15 -8.88 -3.21
N THR A 137 -21.69 -10.13 -3.25
CA THR A 137 -21.64 -11.02 -2.07
C THR A 137 -20.19 -11.23 -1.61
N LYS A 138 -20.00 -11.63 -0.34
CA LYS A 138 -18.65 -11.87 0.19
C LYS A 138 -17.93 -12.98 -0.57
N GLU A 139 -18.64 -14.04 -0.94
CA GLU A 139 -18.12 -15.15 -1.74
C GLU A 139 -17.68 -14.69 -3.14
N SER A 140 -18.40 -13.74 -3.73
CA SER A 140 -18.04 -13.12 -5.01
C SER A 140 -16.77 -12.26 -4.90
N LEU A 141 -16.57 -11.52 -3.79
CA LEU A 141 -15.32 -10.80 -3.53
C LEU A 141 -14.14 -11.76 -3.28
N VAL A 142 -14.34 -12.79 -2.45
CA VAL A 142 -13.34 -13.85 -2.19
C VAL A 142 -12.91 -14.52 -3.50
N LYS A 143 -13.89 -14.83 -4.37
CA LYS A 143 -13.63 -15.38 -5.71
C LYS A 143 -12.83 -14.39 -6.57
N ALA A 144 -13.22 -13.13 -6.62
CA ALA A 144 -12.53 -12.10 -7.40
C ALA A 144 -11.07 -11.92 -6.95
N LEU A 145 -10.81 -11.80 -5.64
CA LEU A 145 -9.45 -11.69 -5.09
C LEU A 145 -8.61 -12.95 -5.36
N SER A 146 -9.20 -14.14 -5.23
CA SER A 146 -8.51 -15.41 -5.50
C SER A 146 -8.12 -15.57 -6.97
N GLU A 147 -8.96 -15.08 -7.89
CA GLU A 147 -8.72 -15.16 -9.34
C GLU A 147 -7.70 -14.10 -9.84
N ASP A 148 -7.18 -13.21 -8.98
CA ASP A 148 -6.11 -12.25 -9.33
C ASP A 148 -4.72 -12.88 -9.46
N VAL A 149 -4.60 -14.16 -9.09
CA VAL A 149 -3.46 -15.06 -9.39
C VAL A 149 -3.01 -15.00 -10.87
N ASN A 150 -3.90 -14.55 -11.76
CA ASN A 150 -3.70 -14.41 -13.21
C ASN A 150 -3.04 -13.09 -13.65
N PHE A 151 -2.79 -12.12 -12.76
CA PHE A 151 -2.22 -10.80 -13.10
C PHE A 151 -0.96 -10.48 -12.29
N GLU A 152 -0.19 -9.49 -12.73
CA GLU A 152 0.98 -9.04 -11.98
C GLU A 152 0.61 -8.29 -10.70
N ILE A 153 -0.39 -7.42 -10.79
CA ILE A 153 -0.77 -6.46 -9.74
C ILE A 153 -2.29 -6.50 -9.58
N SER A 154 -2.78 -6.44 -8.33
CA SER A 154 -4.19 -6.24 -8.01
C SER A 154 -4.35 -4.88 -7.31
N SER A 155 -4.88 -3.90 -8.04
CA SER A 155 -5.13 -2.54 -7.59
C SER A 155 -6.54 -2.42 -7.03
N ASN A 156 -6.65 -2.16 -5.73
CA ASN A 156 -7.91 -2.21 -4.99
C ASN A 156 -8.17 -0.86 -4.29
N SER A 157 -8.83 0.07 -4.97
CA SER A 157 -9.09 1.43 -4.44
C SER A 157 -10.28 1.48 -3.48
N TRP A 158 -10.39 0.54 -2.55
CA TRP A 158 -11.53 0.37 -1.65
C TRP A 158 -11.15 -0.08 -0.24
N THR A 159 -12.12 0.02 0.65
CA THR A 159 -12.14 -0.46 2.04
C THR A 159 -13.39 -1.31 2.25
N LEU A 160 -13.44 -2.17 3.29
CA LEU A 160 -14.62 -3.03 3.50
C LEU A 160 -15.93 -2.24 3.69
N SER A 161 -15.84 -1.00 4.17
CA SER A 161 -16.95 -0.04 4.26
C SER A 161 -17.66 0.26 2.93
N ASP A 162 -17.01 0.05 1.78
CA ASP A 162 -17.62 0.23 0.45
C ASP A 162 -18.57 -0.93 0.07
N PHE A 163 -18.58 -2.04 0.81
CA PHE A 163 -19.33 -3.25 0.45
C PHE A 163 -20.67 -3.36 1.23
N PRO A 164 -21.80 -3.64 0.55
CA PRO A 164 -23.13 -3.68 1.17
C PRO A 164 -23.32 -4.81 2.18
N PHE A 165 -22.47 -5.84 2.15
CA PHE A 165 -22.47 -6.92 3.14
C PHE A 165 -21.73 -6.56 4.45
N HIS A 166 -20.95 -5.48 4.47
CA HIS A 166 -20.24 -5.01 5.67
C HIS A 166 -21.15 -4.12 6.52
N THR A 167 -21.90 -4.70 7.45
CA THR A 167 -22.91 -3.95 8.21
C THR A 167 -22.27 -3.08 9.30
N GLN A 168 -22.56 -1.78 9.33
CA GLN A 168 -22.09 -0.87 10.39
C GLN A 168 -22.73 -1.14 11.77
N THR A 169 -23.65 -2.11 11.87
CA THR A 169 -24.10 -2.68 13.15
C THR A 169 -23.05 -3.62 13.76
N GLU A 170 -22.13 -4.12 12.96
CA GLU A 170 -21.02 -4.99 13.32
C GLU A 170 -19.69 -4.24 13.04
N ASN A 171 -19.50 -3.09 13.69
CA ASN A 171 -18.27 -2.27 13.66
C ASN A 171 -17.10 -2.97 14.39
N TYR A 172 -16.85 -4.22 14.02
CA TYR A 172 -15.91 -5.14 14.62
C TYR A 172 -15.38 -6.01 13.48
N CYS A 173 -14.25 -5.57 12.91
CA CYS A 173 -13.53 -6.28 11.87
C CYS A 173 -12.88 -7.55 12.44
N ASP A 174 -13.69 -8.59 12.63
CA ASP A 174 -13.23 -9.92 13.00
C ASP A 174 -12.33 -10.49 11.89
N TYR A 175 -11.48 -11.45 12.23
CA TYR A 175 -10.61 -12.10 11.25
C TYR A 175 -11.43 -12.95 10.27
N ASP A 176 -11.48 -12.55 8.99
CA ASP A 176 -12.12 -13.33 7.92
C ASP A 176 -11.10 -14.23 7.21
N GLU A 177 -11.18 -15.53 7.48
CA GLU A 177 -10.26 -16.55 6.95
C GLU A 177 -10.40 -16.73 5.42
N GLU A 178 -11.59 -16.48 4.84
CA GLU A 178 -11.81 -16.65 3.41
C GLU A 178 -11.18 -15.49 2.61
N LEU A 179 -11.29 -14.27 3.13
CA LEU A 179 -10.62 -13.10 2.57
C LEU A 179 -9.09 -13.13 2.78
N TYR A 180 -8.61 -13.66 3.91
CA TYR A 180 -7.18 -13.91 4.14
C TYR A 180 -6.61 -14.86 3.09
N ASN A 181 -7.25 -16.03 2.95
CA ASN A 181 -6.78 -17.11 2.08
C ASN A 181 -6.79 -16.69 0.60
N ALA A 182 -7.70 -15.80 0.18
CA ALA A 182 -7.69 -15.24 -1.17
C ALA A 182 -6.40 -14.47 -1.49
N LEU A 183 -5.89 -13.66 -0.55
CA LEU A 183 -4.62 -12.94 -0.69
C LEU A 183 -3.41 -13.87 -0.55
N GLU A 184 -3.47 -14.86 0.35
CA GLU A 184 -2.39 -15.86 0.50
C GLU A 184 -2.25 -16.72 -0.77
N VAL A 185 -3.34 -17.12 -1.43
CA VAL A 185 -3.32 -17.82 -2.73
C VAL A 185 -2.66 -16.95 -3.82
N GLY A 186 -3.11 -15.70 -4.01
CA GLY A 186 -2.53 -14.84 -5.04
C GLY A 186 -1.05 -14.54 -4.81
N THR A 187 -0.63 -14.32 -3.55
CA THR A 187 0.79 -14.06 -3.20
C THR A 187 1.68 -15.32 -3.18
N THR A 188 1.12 -16.53 -3.20
CA THR A 188 1.90 -17.79 -3.24
C THR A 188 1.90 -18.48 -4.60
N GLU A 189 0.80 -18.42 -5.35
CA GLU A 189 0.69 -19.06 -6.68
C GLU A 189 0.89 -18.07 -7.84
N GLY A 190 0.57 -16.79 -7.64
CA GLY A 190 0.52 -15.77 -8.69
C GLY A 190 1.86 -15.52 -9.40
N ARG A 191 1.80 -15.08 -10.66
CA ARG A 191 2.96 -14.78 -11.52
C ARG A 191 3.97 -15.95 -11.62
N GLY A 192 3.48 -17.19 -11.51
CA GLY A 192 4.29 -18.41 -11.52
C GLY A 192 5.03 -18.66 -10.21
N GLY A 193 4.38 -18.43 -9.07
CA GLY A 193 4.95 -18.62 -7.73
C GLY A 193 5.80 -17.46 -7.21
N LYS A 194 5.66 -16.26 -7.79
CA LYS A 194 6.30 -15.02 -7.30
C LYS A 194 5.35 -14.16 -6.43
N GLY A 195 4.06 -14.45 -6.54
CA GLY A 195 2.98 -13.71 -5.91
C GLY A 195 2.53 -12.49 -6.71
N THR A 196 1.23 -12.46 -7.02
CA THR A 196 0.48 -11.26 -7.41
C THR A 196 0.61 -10.20 -6.32
N ILE A 197 0.72 -8.94 -6.71
CA ILE A 197 0.99 -7.84 -5.78
C ILE A 197 -0.30 -7.10 -5.47
N TYR A 198 -0.87 -7.30 -4.27
CA TYR A 198 -2.09 -6.61 -3.84
C TYR A 198 -1.77 -5.25 -3.22
N VAL A 199 -2.41 -4.20 -3.76
CA VAL A 199 -2.21 -2.81 -3.36
C VAL A 199 -3.53 -2.22 -2.88
N PHE A 200 -3.54 -1.68 -1.66
CA PHE A 200 -4.72 -1.12 -1.00
C PHE A 200 -4.42 0.26 -0.39
N PRO A 201 -5.37 1.21 -0.39
CA PRO A 201 -5.19 2.48 0.29
C PRO A 201 -5.25 2.28 1.80
N ALA A 202 -4.54 3.10 2.58
CA ALA A 202 -4.59 3.10 4.04
C ALA A 202 -5.99 3.46 4.59
N GLY A 203 -6.82 4.08 3.76
CA GLY A 203 -8.22 4.39 3.98
C GLY A 203 -8.72 5.42 2.97
N GLY A 204 -9.81 6.10 3.29
CA GLY A 204 -10.36 7.16 2.42
C GLY A 204 -11.79 7.60 2.69
N ASP A 205 -12.43 7.10 3.74
CA ASP A 205 -13.73 7.57 4.22
C ASP A 205 -13.56 8.81 5.13
N GLU A 206 -14.66 9.45 5.55
CA GLU A 206 -14.61 10.52 6.55
C GLU A 206 -14.26 9.97 7.95
N GLY A 207 -13.09 10.36 8.46
CA GLY A 207 -12.67 10.09 9.84
C GLY A 207 -11.24 9.54 9.95
N ASN A 208 -10.70 9.59 11.17
CA ASN A 208 -9.39 9.01 11.50
C ASN A 208 -9.59 7.57 11.99
N VAL A 209 -9.81 6.64 11.05
CA VAL A 209 -9.81 5.20 11.32
C VAL A 209 -8.38 4.68 11.19
N ASN A 210 -7.94 3.81 12.11
CA ASN A 210 -6.58 3.26 12.03
C ASN A 210 -6.46 2.27 10.85
N SER A 211 -5.46 2.45 9.98
CA SER A 211 -5.25 1.62 8.79
C SER A 211 -4.94 0.16 9.13
N ASN A 212 -4.66 -0.17 10.39
CA ASN A 212 -4.35 -1.53 10.84
C ASN A 212 -5.53 -2.21 11.57
N LEU A 213 -6.74 -1.65 11.47
CA LEU A 213 -7.93 -2.09 12.20
C LEU A 213 -8.67 -3.27 11.53
N CYS A 214 -8.64 -3.33 10.20
CA CYS A 214 -9.57 -4.12 9.38
C CYS A 214 -8.88 -4.70 8.14
N PHE A 215 -9.46 -5.77 7.58
CA PHE A 215 -9.19 -6.16 6.20
C PHE A 215 -9.64 -5.02 5.26
N PRO A 216 -8.94 -4.73 4.15
CA PRO A 216 -7.77 -5.44 3.61
C PRO A 216 -6.42 -4.95 4.17
N THR A 217 -6.40 -3.92 5.00
CA THR A 217 -5.18 -3.17 5.34
C THR A 217 -4.46 -3.66 6.59
N ASN A 218 -5.04 -4.55 7.40
CA ASN A 218 -4.36 -5.21 8.52
C ASN A 218 -3.60 -6.50 8.15
N GLN A 219 -3.45 -6.79 6.85
CA GLN A 219 -2.96 -8.06 6.30
C GLN A 219 -1.47 -8.01 5.90
N LEU A 220 -0.73 -9.10 6.14
CA LEU A 220 0.67 -9.27 5.73
C LEU A 220 0.84 -9.11 4.21
N HIS A 221 -0.06 -9.74 3.46
CA HIS A 221 -0.06 -9.88 2.00
C HIS A 221 -0.39 -8.57 1.26
N SER A 222 -0.88 -7.55 1.97
CA SER A 222 -1.22 -6.24 1.43
C SER A 222 -0.02 -5.27 1.44
N ILE A 223 0.22 -4.60 0.33
CA ILE A 223 1.02 -3.37 0.27
C ILE A 223 0.06 -2.18 0.51
N VAL A 224 0.07 -1.66 1.73
CA VAL A 224 -0.81 -0.55 2.15
C VAL A 224 -0.12 0.79 1.87
N VAL A 225 -0.81 1.69 1.17
CA VAL A 225 -0.30 3.01 0.77
C VAL A 225 -1.16 4.15 1.31
N ASN A 226 -0.55 5.18 1.89
CA ASN A 226 -1.29 6.37 2.33
C ASN A 226 -1.30 7.48 1.27
N SER A 227 -2.34 8.32 1.31
CA SER A 227 -2.57 9.45 0.42
C SER A 227 -2.22 10.74 1.16
N ILE A 228 -1.02 11.28 0.93
CA ILE A 228 -0.49 12.40 1.72
C ILE A 228 -0.70 13.73 0.99
N PRO A 229 -1.48 14.67 1.56
CA PRO A 229 -1.82 15.93 0.92
C PRO A 229 -0.68 16.95 0.93
N ALA A 230 -0.89 18.00 0.15
CA ALA A 230 0.12 18.98 -0.23
C ALA A 230 0.75 19.79 0.91
N CYS A 231 0.07 19.93 2.04
CA CYS A 231 0.46 20.85 3.12
C CYS A 231 1.27 20.18 4.24
N ASP A 232 1.74 18.95 4.03
CA ASP A 232 2.46 18.05 4.95
C ASP A 232 1.68 17.65 6.22
N SER A 233 0.71 18.47 6.65
CA SER A 233 -0.18 18.22 7.77
C SER A 233 -1.08 17.00 7.57
N ILE A 234 -1.16 16.18 8.61
CA ILE A 234 -2.15 15.12 8.77
C ILE A 234 -3.55 15.75 8.71
N THR A 235 -4.31 15.50 7.65
CA THR A 235 -5.73 15.89 7.60
C THR A 235 -6.55 15.02 8.54
N LYS A 236 -7.78 15.45 8.87
CA LYS A 236 -8.72 14.70 9.73
C LYS A 236 -9.06 13.28 9.23
N ASP A 237 -8.74 13.02 7.96
CA ASP A 237 -9.07 11.83 7.18
C ASP A 237 -7.78 11.11 6.70
N SER A 238 -6.62 11.50 7.23
CA SER A 238 -5.36 10.77 7.05
C SER A 238 -5.34 9.55 7.96
N HIS A 239 -5.43 8.36 7.38
CA HIS A 239 -5.58 7.10 8.12
C HIS A 239 -4.21 6.57 8.59
N SER A 240 -3.90 6.75 9.87
CA SER A 240 -2.65 6.29 10.49
C SER A 240 -2.66 4.79 10.81
N GLY A 241 -1.53 4.08 10.78
CA GLY A 241 -1.45 2.69 11.27
C GLY A 241 -0.18 1.93 10.94
N ALA A 242 0.09 0.85 11.69
CA ALA A 242 1.34 0.08 11.62
C ALA A 242 1.54 -0.75 10.33
N SER A 243 0.50 -0.85 9.50
CA SER A 243 0.49 -1.59 8.24
C SER A 243 1.01 -0.81 7.03
N ILE A 244 1.14 0.52 7.13
CA ILE A 244 1.51 1.38 5.99
C ILE A 244 2.96 1.13 5.57
N VAL A 245 3.15 0.88 4.27
CA VAL A 245 4.46 0.64 3.64
C VAL A 245 5.06 1.96 3.15
N VAL A 246 4.32 2.72 2.34
CA VAL A 246 4.78 4.00 1.75
C VAL A 246 3.61 4.97 1.59
N SER A 247 3.89 6.19 1.15
CA SER A 247 2.90 7.19 0.76
C SER A 247 3.05 7.62 -0.70
N VAL A 248 1.94 8.09 -1.26
CA VAL A 248 1.89 8.79 -2.56
C VAL A 248 1.19 10.15 -2.39
N PRO A 249 1.32 11.08 -3.36
CA PRO A 249 0.68 12.39 -3.28
C PRO A 249 -0.86 12.25 -3.31
N GLY A 250 -1.53 12.91 -2.36
CA GLY A 250 -2.98 12.86 -2.18
C GLY A 250 -3.67 14.20 -2.45
N PRO A 251 -4.98 14.18 -2.77
CA PRO A 251 -5.76 15.39 -2.94
C PRO A 251 -6.07 16.11 -1.61
N VAL A 252 -6.34 17.41 -1.71
CA VAL A 252 -6.79 18.29 -0.63
C VAL A 252 -7.73 19.36 -1.18
N SER A 253 -8.82 19.63 -0.44
CA SER A 253 -9.79 20.69 -0.70
C SER A 253 -10.19 21.30 0.64
N ASP A 254 -10.40 22.62 0.70
CA ASP A 254 -11.02 23.34 1.83
C ASP A 254 -10.30 23.18 3.20
N VAL A 255 -8.97 23.01 3.18
CA VAL A 255 -8.15 22.94 4.41
C VAL A 255 -7.39 24.25 4.63
N ASP A 256 -7.65 24.91 5.77
CA ASP A 256 -7.00 26.18 6.16
C ASP A 256 -5.46 26.11 6.07
N GLY A 257 -4.87 26.92 5.20
CA GLY A 257 -3.42 27.00 4.98
C GLY A 257 -2.87 26.06 3.91
N CYS A 258 -3.70 25.19 3.34
CA CYS A 258 -3.39 24.42 2.14
C CYS A 258 -3.80 25.18 0.87
N GLU A 259 -3.13 24.90 -0.24
CA GLU A 259 -3.64 25.20 -1.58
C GLU A 259 -4.37 23.94 -2.07
N ASP A 260 -5.57 24.09 -2.64
CA ASP A 260 -6.36 22.95 -3.11
C ASP A 260 -5.62 22.23 -4.26
N GLN A 261 -5.53 20.90 -4.17
CA GLN A 261 -4.88 20.06 -5.18
C GLN A 261 -5.74 18.81 -5.40
N PHE A 262 -6.05 18.53 -6.66
CA PHE A 262 -7.00 17.50 -7.04
C PHE A 262 -6.40 16.50 -8.03
N ILE A 263 -6.84 15.26 -7.95
CA ILE A 263 -6.35 14.19 -8.82
C ILE A 263 -6.96 14.34 -10.22
N THR A 264 -6.09 14.45 -11.21
CA THR A 264 -6.45 14.59 -12.64
C THR A 264 -6.32 13.24 -13.36
N SER A 265 -7.36 12.81 -14.08
CA SER A 265 -7.47 11.50 -14.74
C SER A 265 -8.55 11.52 -15.86
N THR A 266 -8.93 10.35 -16.38
CA THR A 266 -10.16 10.12 -17.17
C THR A 266 -11.39 9.92 -16.27
N THR A 267 -12.60 10.13 -16.81
CA THR A 267 -13.87 9.73 -16.21
C THR A 267 -14.77 9.02 -17.24
N ASN A 268 -15.75 8.25 -16.75
CA ASN A 268 -16.76 7.58 -17.59
C ASN A 268 -17.77 8.56 -18.22
N GLU A 269 -17.86 9.80 -17.70
CA GLU A 269 -18.83 10.78 -18.16
C GLU A 269 -18.55 11.28 -19.59
N ASN A 270 -19.28 10.72 -20.57
CA ASN A 270 -19.27 11.17 -21.97
C ASN A 270 -17.89 11.12 -22.67
N ASN A 271 -16.98 10.23 -22.24
CA ASN A 271 -15.58 10.18 -22.70
C ASN A 271 -14.87 11.53 -22.45
N GLN A 272 -14.65 11.85 -21.18
CA GLN A 272 -14.07 13.12 -20.73
C GLN A 272 -13.02 12.90 -19.64
N CYS A 273 -12.30 13.97 -19.35
CA CYS A 273 -11.26 14.01 -18.33
C CYS A 273 -11.79 14.66 -17.06
N ILE A 274 -11.35 14.17 -15.89
CA ILE A 274 -11.60 14.80 -14.60
C ILE A 274 -10.34 15.55 -14.14
N GLU A 275 -10.51 16.70 -13.50
CA GLU A 275 -9.39 17.48 -12.94
C GLU A 275 -9.49 17.64 -11.42
N ASP A 276 -10.69 17.48 -10.86
CA ASP A 276 -11.15 17.86 -9.54
C ASP A 276 -11.45 16.66 -8.61
N SER A 277 -10.88 15.48 -8.90
CA SER A 277 -11.09 14.29 -8.07
C SER A 277 -10.45 14.42 -6.67
N THR A 278 -11.27 14.25 -5.64
CA THR A 278 -10.89 14.28 -4.22
C THR A 278 -10.61 12.89 -3.64
N SER A 279 -10.66 11.82 -4.45
CA SER A 279 -10.48 10.44 -3.97
C SER A 279 -9.07 10.19 -3.41
N ARG A 280 -8.99 9.90 -2.12
CA ARG A 280 -7.76 9.43 -1.47
C ARG A 280 -7.51 7.93 -1.70
N LYS A 281 -8.56 7.15 -1.97
CA LYS A 281 -8.46 5.71 -2.26
C LYS A 281 -7.67 5.44 -3.56
N SER A 282 -7.68 6.38 -4.49
CA SER A 282 -6.85 6.41 -5.71
C SER A 282 -5.33 6.40 -5.45
N SER A 283 -4.87 6.51 -4.20
CA SER A 283 -3.48 6.22 -3.82
C SER A 283 -3.02 4.81 -4.20
N ALA A 284 -3.92 3.82 -4.14
CA ALA A 284 -3.64 2.46 -4.58
C ALA A 284 -3.37 2.36 -6.09
N ALA A 285 -4.12 3.11 -6.90
CA ALA A 285 -3.93 3.19 -8.34
C ALA A 285 -2.56 3.81 -8.69
N ILE A 286 -2.21 4.94 -8.07
CA ILE A 286 -0.93 5.62 -8.29
C ILE A 286 0.25 4.70 -7.93
N LEU A 287 0.20 3.99 -6.78
CA LEU A 287 1.27 3.06 -6.42
C LEU A 287 1.30 1.82 -7.31
N SER A 288 0.15 1.30 -7.74
CA SER A 288 0.08 0.16 -8.68
C SER A 288 0.76 0.48 -10.01
N GLY A 289 0.60 1.71 -10.52
CA GLY A 289 1.36 2.19 -11.67
C GLY A 289 2.87 2.17 -11.43
N VAL A 290 3.35 2.70 -10.29
CA VAL A 290 4.80 2.66 -9.98
C VAL A 290 5.32 1.23 -9.86
N ILE A 291 4.51 0.31 -9.31
CA ILE A 291 4.86 -1.12 -9.25
C ILE A 291 4.92 -1.73 -10.66
N ALA A 292 4.10 -1.30 -11.62
CA ALA A 292 4.23 -1.73 -13.01
C ALA A 292 5.56 -1.28 -13.63
N LEU A 293 6.01 -0.05 -13.38
CA LEU A 293 7.35 0.41 -13.83
C LEU A 293 8.50 -0.41 -13.20
N ILE A 294 8.34 -0.82 -11.93
CA ILE A 294 9.28 -1.70 -11.22
C ILE A 294 9.30 -3.12 -11.87
N LEU A 295 8.14 -3.67 -12.23
CA LEU A 295 8.01 -5.02 -12.77
C LEU A 295 8.41 -5.13 -14.25
N GLU A 296 8.19 -4.09 -15.06
CA GLU A 296 8.74 -3.94 -16.42
C GLU A 296 10.26 -4.10 -16.41
N ASN A 297 10.93 -3.48 -15.45
CA ASN A 297 12.39 -3.53 -15.28
C ASN A 297 12.88 -4.86 -14.69
N ASN A 298 12.13 -5.48 -13.78
CA ASN A 298 12.50 -6.78 -13.22
C ASN A 298 11.27 -7.68 -12.95
N PRO A 299 10.81 -8.43 -13.96
CA PRO A 299 9.67 -9.34 -13.82
C PRO A 299 10.00 -10.61 -13.01
N GLN A 300 11.20 -10.73 -12.43
CA GLN A 300 11.57 -11.84 -11.55
C GLN A 300 11.35 -11.54 -10.06
N LEU A 301 11.09 -10.29 -9.69
CA LEU A 301 10.79 -9.87 -8.31
C LEU A 301 9.58 -10.62 -7.73
N TYR A 302 9.70 -11.09 -6.50
CA TYR A 302 8.58 -11.58 -5.70
C TYR A 302 7.79 -10.39 -5.11
N TRP A 303 6.56 -10.62 -4.66
CA TRP A 303 5.72 -9.57 -4.04
C TRP A 303 6.43 -8.88 -2.86
N HIS A 304 7.15 -9.65 -2.04
CA HIS A 304 7.94 -9.16 -0.91
C HIS A 304 9.22 -8.39 -1.32
N ASP A 305 9.74 -8.65 -2.52
CA ASP A 305 10.90 -7.92 -3.06
C ASP A 305 10.46 -6.54 -3.58
N VAL A 306 9.30 -6.45 -4.23
CA VAL A 306 8.69 -5.17 -4.59
C VAL A 306 8.40 -4.33 -3.34
N GLN A 307 7.82 -4.94 -2.29
CA GLN A 307 7.65 -4.24 -1.02
C GLN A 307 8.98 -3.72 -0.47
N SER A 308 10.04 -4.54 -0.50
CA SER A 308 11.39 -4.16 -0.05
C SER A 308 12.00 -3.03 -0.87
N ILE A 309 11.84 -3.06 -2.19
CA ILE A 309 12.26 -1.98 -3.10
C ILE A 309 11.50 -0.68 -2.80
N LEU A 310 10.20 -0.73 -2.52
CA LEU A 310 9.43 0.45 -2.09
C LEU A 310 9.93 1.00 -0.75
N ILE A 311 10.25 0.13 0.20
CA ILE A 311 10.81 0.52 1.52
C ILE A 311 12.19 1.20 1.37
N GLU A 312 13.11 0.59 0.62
CA GLU A 312 14.47 1.11 0.45
C GLU A 312 14.56 2.31 -0.52
N SER A 313 13.64 2.42 -1.48
CA SER A 313 13.52 3.58 -2.38
C SER A 313 12.89 4.80 -1.72
N ALA A 314 12.01 4.63 -0.72
CA ALA A 314 11.23 5.71 -0.13
C ALA A 314 12.01 7.00 0.21
N ASN A 315 11.39 8.14 -0.11
CA ASN A 315 11.90 9.47 0.13
C ASN A 315 11.27 10.08 1.38
N ARG A 316 12.06 10.19 2.45
CA ARG A 316 11.68 10.81 3.73
C ARG A 316 12.00 12.31 3.78
N GLY A 317 12.95 12.78 2.98
CA GLY A 317 13.58 14.11 3.09
C GLY A 317 12.72 15.30 2.62
N ILE A 318 11.44 15.06 2.39
CA ILE A 318 10.43 16.05 2.00
C ILE A 318 9.23 16.06 2.96
N LEU A 319 9.13 15.09 3.86
CA LEU A 319 8.02 14.95 4.80
C LEU A 319 8.40 15.63 6.13
N GLN A 320 7.54 16.48 6.63
CA GLN A 320 7.75 17.25 7.86
C GLN A 320 6.83 16.74 8.96
N THR A 321 7.37 16.36 10.11
CA THR A 321 6.58 16.09 11.33
C THR A 321 6.42 17.38 12.12
N THR A 322 5.20 17.83 12.39
CA THR A 322 4.92 19.03 13.21
C THR A 322 4.91 18.73 14.72
N ASP A 323 4.94 19.78 15.56
CA ASP A 323 5.06 19.68 17.03
C ASP A 323 3.93 18.87 17.74
N ASN A 324 2.89 18.44 17.03
CA ASN A 324 1.76 17.65 17.57
C ASN A 324 1.63 16.25 16.94
N GLU A 325 2.61 15.82 16.13
CA GLU A 325 2.56 14.57 15.37
C GLU A 325 3.45 13.49 15.99
N GLU A 326 3.36 12.26 15.50
CA GLU A 326 4.22 11.17 15.98
C GLU A 326 5.65 11.32 15.43
N GLU A 327 6.66 10.98 16.24
CA GLU A 327 8.05 11.01 15.79
C GLU A 327 8.37 9.82 14.88
N TRP A 328 9.37 9.99 13.99
CA TRP A 328 9.90 8.90 13.16
C TRP A 328 10.51 7.78 14.02
N ILE A 329 9.80 6.66 14.13
CA ILE A 329 10.25 5.48 14.86
C ILE A 329 11.45 4.89 14.13
N THR A 330 12.61 4.92 14.79
CA THR A 330 13.87 4.42 14.26
C THR A 330 14.15 3.04 14.85
N ASN A 331 14.25 2.02 14.00
CA ASN A 331 14.50 0.64 14.42
C ASN A 331 16.00 0.40 14.72
N SER A 332 16.34 -0.80 15.21
CA SER A 332 17.70 -1.13 15.66
C SER A 332 18.77 -1.14 14.55
N LEU A 333 18.37 -1.13 13.27
CA LEU A 333 19.26 -0.98 12.11
C LEU A 333 19.36 0.47 11.61
N GLY A 334 18.67 1.42 12.25
CA GLY A 334 18.60 2.82 11.82
C GLY A 334 17.62 3.08 10.67
N ILE A 335 16.81 2.09 10.29
CA ILE A 335 15.71 2.27 9.35
C ILE A 335 14.59 3.00 10.08
N GLN A 336 13.97 4.00 9.44
CA GLN A 336 12.94 4.84 10.08
C GLN A 336 11.60 4.68 9.38
N TRP A 337 10.55 4.60 10.18
CA TRP A 337 9.17 4.40 9.78
C TRP A 337 8.25 5.32 10.61
N HIS A 338 7.13 5.79 10.04
CA HIS A 338 6.18 6.68 10.71
C HIS A 338 4.74 6.24 10.42
N PRO A 339 3.84 6.20 11.42
CA PRO A 339 2.47 5.67 11.27
C PRO A 339 1.56 6.41 10.29
N ASN A 340 1.96 7.57 9.75
CA ASN A 340 1.21 8.22 8.66
C ASN A 340 1.91 8.08 7.30
N TYR A 341 3.23 7.88 7.27
CA TYR A 341 4.03 7.96 6.04
C TYR A 341 4.60 6.61 5.58
N GLY A 342 4.46 5.56 6.39
CA GLY A 342 5.21 4.32 6.21
C GLY A 342 6.71 4.60 6.31
N PHE A 343 7.49 4.10 5.34
CA PHE A 343 8.91 4.42 5.20
C PHE A 343 9.18 5.72 4.41
N GLY A 344 8.16 6.38 3.88
CA GLY A 344 8.26 7.67 3.19
C GLY A 344 7.42 7.76 1.90
N MET A 345 7.59 8.87 1.17
CA MET A 345 6.98 9.08 -0.14
C MET A 345 7.62 8.15 -1.19
N VAL A 346 6.85 7.69 -2.18
CA VAL A 346 7.38 6.89 -3.29
C VAL A 346 8.43 7.68 -4.11
N ASP A 347 9.43 6.97 -4.64
CA ASP A 347 10.47 7.51 -5.55
C ASP A 347 10.70 6.50 -6.68
N ALA A 348 10.06 6.72 -7.84
CA ALA A 348 10.04 5.76 -8.94
C ALA A 348 11.41 5.58 -9.60
N GLU A 349 12.15 6.67 -9.86
CA GLU A 349 13.52 6.63 -10.38
C GLU A 349 14.43 5.77 -9.49
N LYS A 350 14.36 5.96 -8.17
CA LYS A 350 15.16 5.18 -7.22
C LYS A 350 14.66 3.74 -7.08
N ALA A 351 13.35 3.49 -7.12
CA ALA A 351 12.77 2.15 -7.07
C ALA A 351 13.17 1.30 -8.29
N ILE A 352 13.06 1.86 -9.50
CA ILE A 352 13.49 1.24 -10.75
C ILE A 352 15.01 0.99 -10.75
N SER A 353 15.79 1.94 -10.23
CA SER A 353 17.25 1.78 -10.08
C SER A 353 17.63 0.62 -9.15
N LEU A 354 16.87 0.40 -8.07
CA LEU A 354 17.04 -0.75 -7.17
C LEU A 354 16.55 -2.06 -7.83
N ALA A 355 15.39 -2.04 -8.50
CA ALA A 355 14.81 -3.21 -9.19
C ALA A 355 15.78 -3.84 -10.20
N ASN A 356 16.47 -3.00 -10.99
CA ASN A 356 17.47 -3.41 -11.98
C ASN A 356 18.69 -4.14 -11.41
N VAL A 357 18.97 -4.02 -10.10
CA VAL A 357 20.11 -4.68 -9.42
C VAL A 357 19.67 -5.62 -8.30
N TRP A 358 18.37 -5.77 -8.07
CA TRP A 358 17.82 -6.58 -6.98
C TRP A 358 18.09 -8.07 -7.18
N LYS A 359 18.28 -8.79 -6.07
CA LYS A 359 18.57 -10.22 -6.07
C LYS A 359 17.47 -11.01 -5.37
N THR A 360 16.76 -11.82 -6.14
CA THR A 360 15.69 -12.70 -5.68
C THR A 360 16.20 -14.08 -5.21
N GLU A 361 17.51 -14.21 -5.01
CA GLU A 361 18.19 -15.44 -4.50
C GLU A 361 17.95 -15.68 -2.99
N LEU A 362 17.22 -14.78 -2.33
CA LEU A 362 16.93 -14.78 -0.90
C LEU A 362 15.84 -15.81 -0.56
N LYS A 363 16.18 -16.80 0.27
CA LYS A 363 15.17 -17.73 0.81
C LYS A 363 14.26 -16.98 1.79
N THR A 364 13.00 -16.84 1.45
CA THR A 364 11.96 -16.38 2.37
C THR A 364 11.21 -17.55 3.00
N GLU A 365 10.69 -17.35 4.21
CA GLU A 365 9.75 -18.28 4.85
C GLU A 365 8.86 -17.58 5.87
N THR A 366 7.65 -18.12 6.02
CA THR A 366 6.68 -17.65 7.01
C THR A 366 6.71 -18.56 8.23
N VAL A 367 7.10 -18.02 9.39
CA VAL A 367 7.20 -18.76 10.66
C VAL A 367 6.22 -18.21 11.69
N THR A 368 5.61 -19.10 12.47
CA THR A 368 4.55 -18.76 13.42
C THR A 368 4.92 -19.25 14.82
N TYR A 369 4.71 -18.40 15.81
CA TYR A 369 4.89 -18.71 17.23
C TYR A 369 3.68 -18.21 18.02
N GLU A 370 3.36 -18.86 19.14
CA GLU A 370 2.19 -18.55 19.98
C GLU A 370 2.50 -18.71 21.48
N ASN A 371 1.78 -17.95 22.32
CA ASN A 371 1.80 -18.10 23.78
C ASN A 371 0.48 -17.60 24.41
N ASP A 372 0.19 -18.07 25.63
CA ASP A 372 -0.98 -17.69 26.44
C ASP A 372 -0.79 -16.36 27.21
N PHE A 373 0.24 -15.59 26.90
CA PHE A 373 0.64 -14.36 27.60
C PHE A 373 1.20 -13.34 26.61
N GLY A 374 1.09 -12.04 26.90
CA GLY A 374 1.66 -10.95 26.09
C GLY A 374 3.20 -10.85 26.06
N LEU A 375 3.91 -11.96 26.28
CA LEU A 375 5.35 -12.14 26.13
C LEU A 375 5.60 -13.40 25.32
N LEU A 376 6.44 -13.34 24.29
CA LEU A 376 6.75 -14.48 23.44
C LEU A 376 8.26 -14.50 23.18
N ASN A 377 8.93 -15.60 23.55
CA ASN A 377 10.35 -15.77 23.27
C ASN A 377 10.55 -16.65 22.04
N VAL A 378 10.89 -16.04 20.90
CA VAL A 378 11.31 -16.76 19.70
C VAL A 378 12.66 -17.44 19.98
N PRO A 379 12.78 -18.78 19.83
CA PRO A 379 14.03 -19.49 20.06
C PRO A 379 15.02 -19.22 18.91
N LYS A 380 16.33 -19.16 19.23
CA LYS A 380 17.36 -19.01 18.21
C LYS A 380 17.61 -20.31 17.44
N ASP A 381 17.54 -20.26 16.11
CA ASP A 381 18.05 -21.33 15.24
C ASP A 381 19.58 -21.42 15.34
N SER A 382 20.12 -22.63 15.19
CA SER A 382 21.56 -22.92 15.24
C SER A 382 22.23 -22.97 13.87
N ASN A 383 21.47 -22.85 12.78
CA ASN A 383 21.93 -23.01 11.39
C ASN A 383 21.58 -21.80 10.51
N PHE A 384 20.65 -20.96 10.98
CA PHE A 384 20.11 -19.81 10.27
C PHE A 384 19.95 -18.61 11.21
N GLU A 385 19.80 -17.43 10.63
CA GLU A 385 19.31 -16.21 11.31
C GLU A 385 18.18 -15.63 10.47
N HIS A 386 17.08 -15.26 11.14
CA HIS A 386 15.80 -14.91 10.53
C HIS A 386 15.48 -13.43 10.73
N PHE A 387 15.31 -12.68 9.63
CA PHE A 387 15.06 -11.24 9.66
C PHE A 387 13.68 -10.92 9.08
N VAL A 388 12.94 -9.97 9.67
CA VAL A 388 11.63 -9.53 9.16
C VAL A 388 11.78 -8.93 7.76
N TYR A 389 10.97 -9.37 6.79
CA TYR A 389 11.09 -8.95 5.39
C TYR A 389 9.74 -8.54 4.77
N GLY A 390 8.69 -9.34 4.98
CA GLY A 390 7.33 -8.98 4.56
C GLY A 390 6.56 -8.18 5.61
N GLY A 391 6.89 -8.40 6.89
CA GLY A 391 6.24 -7.78 8.05
C GLY A 391 6.03 -8.79 9.18
N VAL A 392 5.42 -8.31 10.26
CA VAL A 392 4.99 -9.13 11.40
C VAL A 392 3.47 -9.03 11.53
N GLU A 393 2.78 -10.16 11.48
CA GLU A 393 1.36 -10.29 11.81
C GLU A 393 1.20 -10.70 13.27
N LEU A 394 0.25 -10.07 13.96
CA LEU A 394 -0.07 -10.26 15.37
C LEU A 394 -1.54 -10.63 15.51
N GLU A 395 -1.84 -11.90 15.78
CA GLU A 395 -3.17 -12.34 16.21
C GLU A 395 -3.26 -12.25 17.75
N ILE A 396 -4.21 -11.48 18.26
CA ILE A 396 -4.48 -11.37 19.71
C ILE A 396 -5.89 -11.74 20.07
N CYS A 397 -6.04 -12.26 21.29
CA CYS A 397 -7.32 -12.43 21.97
C CYS A 397 -7.24 -11.72 23.33
N VAL A 398 -8.14 -10.76 23.61
CA VAL A 398 -8.05 -9.87 24.79
C VAL A 398 -9.40 -9.73 25.49
N HIS A 399 -9.46 -10.03 26.80
CA HIS A 399 -10.67 -9.82 27.63
C HIS A 399 -10.53 -8.59 28.54
N ASN A 400 -11.10 -7.43 28.19
CA ASN A 400 -11.06 -6.23 29.04
C ASN A 400 -12.19 -5.24 28.71
N TYR A 401 -12.87 -4.73 29.75
CA TYR A 401 -14.01 -3.81 29.69
C TYR A 401 -13.67 -2.36 29.31
N TYR A 402 -12.38 -2.01 29.30
CA TYR A 402 -11.89 -0.61 29.27
C TYR A 402 -10.92 -0.33 28.12
N LEU A 403 -10.96 -1.13 27.06
CA LEU A 403 -10.00 -1.08 25.94
C LEU A 403 -9.97 0.30 25.24
N GLN A 404 -11.08 1.06 25.26
CA GLN A 404 -11.17 2.46 24.81
C GLN A 404 -10.24 3.47 25.53
N TYR A 405 -9.51 3.06 26.56
CA TYR A 405 -8.58 3.91 27.32
C TYR A 405 -7.12 3.47 27.24
N PHE A 406 -6.79 2.46 26.42
CA PHE A 406 -5.43 1.91 26.31
C PHE A 406 -4.88 2.05 24.89
N THR A 407 -3.65 2.56 24.79
CA THR A 407 -2.81 2.37 23.60
C THR A 407 -1.96 1.13 23.80
N PHE A 408 -1.74 0.39 22.71
CA PHE A 408 -0.93 -0.82 22.70
C PHE A 408 0.30 -0.61 21.83
N SER A 409 1.38 -1.29 22.17
CA SER A 409 2.58 -1.35 21.33
C SER A 409 3.09 -2.79 21.25
N LEU A 410 3.51 -3.20 20.05
CA LEU A 410 4.36 -4.38 19.89
C LEU A 410 5.82 -3.94 20.09
N VAL A 411 6.59 -4.71 20.84
CA VAL A 411 8.02 -4.46 21.10
C VAL A 411 8.84 -5.66 20.62
N SER A 412 9.87 -5.40 19.82
CA SER A 412 10.80 -6.42 19.32
C SER A 412 11.92 -6.76 20.32
N PRO A 413 12.64 -7.88 20.15
CA PRO A 413 13.79 -8.25 20.97
C PRO A 413 14.91 -7.19 20.95
N SER A 414 15.03 -6.46 19.83
CA SER A 414 15.96 -5.35 19.65
C SER A 414 15.54 -4.05 20.37
N GLY A 415 14.34 -4.01 20.95
CA GLY A 415 13.82 -2.87 21.70
C GLY A 415 13.02 -1.85 20.86
N THR A 416 12.85 -2.07 19.56
CA THR A 416 11.99 -1.25 18.72
C THR A 416 10.54 -1.41 19.18
N ARG A 417 9.82 -0.29 19.33
CA ARG A 417 8.46 -0.25 19.86
C ARG A 417 7.55 0.48 18.87
N ILE A 418 6.60 -0.23 18.28
CA ILE A 418 5.64 0.32 17.32
C ILE A 418 4.26 0.36 17.98
N PRO A 419 3.64 1.54 18.14
CA PRO A 419 2.30 1.66 18.66
C PRO A 419 1.27 1.19 17.61
N PHE A 420 0.14 0.70 18.10
CA PHE A 420 -1.06 0.51 17.31
C PHE A 420 -2.26 0.99 18.13
N HIS A 421 -3.05 1.89 17.54
CA HIS A 421 -4.23 2.46 18.18
C HIS A 421 -5.50 1.79 17.65
N TYR A 422 -6.51 1.73 18.51
CA TYR A 422 -7.78 1.07 18.23
C TYR A 422 -8.86 1.93 18.89
N ASP A 423 -9.60 2.69 18.08
CA ASP A 423 -10.50 3.71 18.61
C ASP A 423 -11.84 3.11 19.04
N PHE A 424 -11.87 2.48 20.21
CA PHE A 424 -13.10 1.87 20.75
C PHE A 424 -14.12 2.89 21.31
N LYS A 425 -14.06 4.19 20.96
CA LYS A 425 -15.00 5.21 21.46
C LYS A 425 -16.46 4.79 21.18
N GLY A 426 -17.17 4.46 22.25
CA GLY A 426 -18.60 4.09 22.21
C GLY A 426 -18.89 2.59 22.38
N TYR A 427 -17.89 1.73 22.34
CA TYR A 427 -18.08 0.27 22.38
C TYR A 427 -17.76 -0.33 23.76
N GLN A 428 -18.73 -1.03 24.35
CA GLN A 428 -18.52 -1.84 25.56
C GLN A 428 -18.23 -3.30 25.19
N PHE A 429 -17.05 -3.54 24.63
CA PHE A 429 -16.59 -4.89 24.33
C PHE A 429 -16.04 -5.61 25.57
N PHE A 430 -16.21 -6.93 25.58
CA PHE A 430 -15.76 -7.84 26.64
C PHE A 430 -14.60 -8.74 26.16
N LEU A 431 -14.43 -8.83 24.84
CA LEU A 431 -13.48 -9.65 24.10
C LEU A 431 -13.10 -8.91 22.81
N ILE A 432 -11.85 -9.02 22.39
CA ILE A 432 -11.36 -8.77 21.03
C ILE A 432 -10.72 -10.05 20.52
N LYS A 433 -10.94 -10.41 19.26
CA LYS A 433 -10.06 -11.27 18.47
C LYS A 433 -9.76 -10.57 17.14
N ASN A 434 -8.53 -10.11 16.91
CA ASN A 434 -8.17 -9.43 15.65
C ASN A 434 -6.69 -9.68 15.29
N VAL A 435 -6.34 -9.44 14.03
CA VAL A 435 -4.99 -9.47 13.46
C VAL A 435 -4.52 -8.05 13.16
N PHE A 436 -3.23 -7.79 13.41
CA PHE A 436 -2.56 -6.53 13.12
C PHE A 436 -1.27 -6.79 12.35
N THR A 437 -0.98 -6.03 11.31
CA THR A 437 0.28 -6.10 10.57
C THR A 437 1.20 -4.94 10.92
N PHE A 438 2.48 -5.24 11.12
CA PHE A 438 3.53 -4.26 11.43
C PHE A 438 4.63 -4.32 10.37
N LYS A 439 4.80 -3.24 9.60
CA LYS A 439 5.85 -3.14 8.57
C LYS A 439 7.16 -2.54 9.10
N GLY A 440 7.10 -1.63 10.10
CA GLY A 440 8.26 -0.90 10.63
C GLY A 440 9.38 -1.74 11.30
N PHE A 441 9.14 -3.03 11.58
CA PHE A 441 10.17 -3.97 12.05
C PHE A 441 11.09 -4.49 10.93
N TYR A 442 10.99 -3.95 9.71
CA TYR A 442 11.77 -4.36 8.54
C TYR A 442 13.27 -4.54 8.83
N LEU A 443 13.77 -5.71 8.43
CA LEU A 443 15.11 -6.28 8.64
C LEU A 443 15.55 -6.50 10.09
N GLU A 444 14.71 -6.30 11.10
CA GLU A 444 15.07 -6.70 12.47
C GLU A 444 15.13 -8.24 12.62
N PRO A 445 16.07 -8.78 13.42
CA PRO A 445 16.09 -10.20 13.77
C PRO A 445 14.86 -10.56 14.62
N ILE A 446 14.30 -11.75 14.43
CA ILE A 446 13.10 -12.17 15.17
C ILE A 446 13.41 -12.86 16.51
N GLU A 447 14.65 -13.32 16.72
CA GLU A 447 15.03 -14.15 17.86
C GLU A 447 15.05 -13.37 19.20
N GLY A 448 14.40 -13.92 20.23
CA GLY A 448 14.33 -13.33 21.57
C GLY A 448 12.92 -12.92 22.00
N GLU A 449 12.83 -12.01 22.98
CA GLU A 449 11.59 -11.68 23.71
C GLU A 449 10.78 -10.55 23.07
N TRP A 450 9.73 -10.91 22.33
CA TRP A 450 8.67 -10.01 21.85
C TRP A 450 7.64 -9.73 22.94
N LYS A 451 7.08 -8.51 22.95
CA LYS A 451 6.18 -8.04 24.04
C LYS A 451 4.98 -7.27 23.51
N LEU A 452 3.78 -7.64 23.95
CA LEU A 452 2.58 -6.83 23.84
C LEU A 452 2.47 -5.92 25.07
N MET A 453 2.79 -4.65 24.87
CA MET A 453 2.73 -3.62 25.92
C MET A 453 1.38 -2.91 25.91
N MET A 454 0.79 -2.75 27.09
CA MET A 454 -0.32 -1.85 27.37
C MET A 454 0.25 -0.56 27.96
N ASP A 455 0.33 0.47 27.12
CA ASP A 455 1.29 1.57 27.30
C ASP A 455 0.95 2.50 28.46
N ASN A 456 -0.33 2.88 28.59
CA ASN A 456 -0.82 3.75 29.67
C ASN A 456 -0.62 3.16 31.08
N LEU A 457 -0.33 1.86 31.19
CA LEU A 457 -0.06 1.15 32.45
C LEU A 457 1.37 0.60 32.56
N ASN A 458 2.18 0.73 31.50
CA ASN A 458 3.53 0.15 31.36
C ASN A 458 3.61 -1.31 31.84
N ARG A 459 2.71 -2.15 31.29
CA ARG A 459 2.58 -3.57 31.65
C ARG A 459 2.36 -4.45 30.43
N VAL A 460 2.79 -5.70 30.56
CA VAL A 460 2.32 -6.82 29.72
C VAL A 460 0.83 -7.03 29.96
N LEU A 461 0.11 -7.40 28.91
CA LEU A 461 -1.32 -7.68 28.93
C LEU A 461 -1.60 -9.17 29.21
N ASP A 462 -2.57 -9.46 30.09
CA ASP A 462 -3.17 -10.79 30.21
C ASP A 462 -4.11 -11.02 29.01
N VAL A 463 -3.89 -12.11 28.27
CA VAL A 463 -4.48 -12.37 26.95
C VAL A 463 -4.93 -13.83 26.85
N CYS A 464 -5.87 -14.11 25.96
CA CYS A 464 -6.32 -15.47 25.62
C CYS A 464 -5.64 -16.03 24.36
N SER A 465 -4.78 -15.23 23.70
CA SER A 465 -3.88 -15.61 22.62
C SER A 465 -2.92 -14.45 22.36
N PHE A 466 -1.63 -14.74 22.18
CA PHE A 466 -0.63 -13.86 21.61
C PHE A 466 0.19 -14.66 20.61
N LYS A 467 -0.11 -14.49 19.32
CA LYS A 467 0.47 -15.26 18.22
C LYS A 467 1.07 -14.32 17.19
N LEU A 468 2.32 -14.60 16.81
CA LEU A 468 3.11 -13.82 15.86
C LEU A 468 3.42 -14.67 14.62
N LYS A 469 2.97 -14.23 13.44
CA LYS A 469 3.31 -14.78 12.12
C LYS A 469 4.32 -13.84 11.47
N PHE A 470 5.54 -14.29 11.23
CA PHE A 470 6.63 -13.50 10.66
C PHE A 470 6.87 -13.90 9.21
N HIS A 471 6.83 -12.96 8.26
CA HIS A 471 7.36 -13.21 6.92
C HIS A 471 8.83 -12.80 6.88
N THR A 472 9.70 -13.80 6.90
CA THR A 472 11.15 -13.62 7.10
C THR A 472 11.97 -13.81 5.83
N VAL A 473 13.17 -13.26 5.84
CA VAL A 473 14.29 -13.70 5.00
C VAL A 473 15.29 -14.46 5.86
N VAL A 474 15.84 -15.54 5.31
CA VAL A 474 16.72 -16.48 6.01
C VAL A 474 18.15 -16.34 5.52
N ASN A 475 19.08 -16.03 6.43
CA ASN A 475 20.52 -16.08 6.13
C ASN A 475 21.16 -17.32 6.75
N GLN A 476 22.16 -17.92 6.09
CA GLN A 476 22.91 -19.03 6.67
C GLN A 476 23.90 -18.50 7.71
N THR A 477 23.81 -18.98 8.95
CA THR A 477 24.89 -18.73 9.91
C THR A 477 26.08 -19.60 9.54
N LEU A 478 27.20 -18.95 9.19
CA LEU A 478 28.45 -19.67 8.94
C LEU A 478 28.83 -20.44 10.22
N PRO A 479 29.01 -21.77 10.16
CA PRO A 479 29.28 -22.56 11.36
C PRO A 479 30.56 -22.07 12.01
N SER A 480 30.47 -21.74 13.30
CA SER A 480 31.55 -21.09 14.05
C SER A 480 32.86 -21.86 13.92
N GLN A 481 33.79 -21.31 13.13
CA GLN A 481 35.12 -21.88 12.95
C GLN A 481 35.86 -21.74 14.27
N THR A 482 35.86 -22.84 15.04
CA THR A 482 36.59 -22.93 16.31
C THR A 482 38.04 -22.53 16.03
N PRO A 483 38.56 -21.46 16.68
CA PRO A 483 39.84 -20.89 16.30
C PRO A 483 40.95 -21.92 16.48
N THR A 484 41.52 -22.36 15.36
CA THR A 484 42.62 -23.32 15.36
C THR A 484 43.81 -22.68 16.09
N PRO A 485 44.39 -23.31 17.13
CA PRO A 485 45.44 -22.67 17.92
C PRO A 485 46.65 -22.32 17.07
N VAL A 486 46.90 -21.03 16.87
CA VAL A 486 48.10 -20.54 16.17
C VAL A 486 49.33 -20.89 17.03
N PRO A 487 50.32 -21.62 16.51
CA PRO A 487 51.51 -21.99 17.27
C PRO A 487 52.36 -20.75 17.56
N SER A 488 52.37 -20.32 18.82
CA SER A 488 53.16 -19.18 19.28
C SER A 488 54.66 -19.42 19.04
N SER A 489 55.33 -18.44 18.43
CA SER A 489 56.77 -18.43 18.24
C SER A 489 57.34 -17.03 18.54
N SER A 490 57.82 -16.84 19.76
CA SER A 490 58.65 -15.68 20.16
C SER A 490 59.53 -16.06 21.37
N PRO A 491 60.78 -15.58 21.47
CA PRO A 491 61.71 -15.98 22.53
C PRO A 491 61.44 -15.27 23.87
N PRO A 492 61.96 -15.78 25.00
CA PRO A 492 61.76 -15.18 26.32
C PRO A 492 62.63 -13.93 26.54
N THR A 493 62.17 -13.04 27.42
CA THR A 493 62.95 -11.94 28.01
C THR A 493 62.72 -11.93 29.53
N GLU A 494 63.79 -11.70 30.31
CA GLU A 494 63.78 -11.81 31.77
C GLU A 494 63.17 -10.59 32.51
N PRO A 495 62.84 -10.72 33.82
CA PRO A 495 61.86 -9.86 34.50
C PRO A 495 62.45 -8.79 35.46
N SER A 496 61.54 -8.20 36.25
CA SER A 496 61.71 -7.45 37.52
C SER A 496 61.75 -5.91 37.46
N PRO A 497 61.36 -5.19 38.56
CA PRO A 497 60.64 -5.62 39.78
C PRO A 497 59.37 -4.77 40.13
N SER A 498 58.70 -5.15 41.22
CA SER A 498 57.47 -4.56 41.78
C SER A 498 57.69 -3.48 42.86
N THR A 499 56.71 -2.59 43.06
CA THR A 499 56.51 -1.80 44.30
C THR A 499 55.02 -1.69 44.67
N SER A 500 54.69 -1.60 45.96
CA SER A 500 53.30 -1.68 46.48
C SER A 500 53.09 -0.89 47.79
N SER A 501 51.96 -0.17 47.95
CA SER A 501 51.17 -0.06 49.22
C SER A 501 50.06 1.02 49.21
N SER A 502 48.81 0.59 49.44
CA SER A 502 47.75 1.00 50.42
C SER A 502 47.88 2.29 51.29
N PRO A 503 46.82 2.77 52.03
CA PRO A 503 45.35 2.49 52.00
C PRO A 503 44.42 3.76 52.10
N SER A 504 43.09 3.56 52.21
CA SER A 504 42.04 4.57 52.50
C SER A 504 41.86 4.91 54.00
N PRO A 505 41.09 5.97 54.36
CA PRO A 505 39.89 5.75 55.21
C PRO A 505 38.68 6.70 54.97
N SER A 506 37.54 6.37 55.61
CA SER A 506 36.28 7.16 55.78
C SER A 506 35.96 7.29 57.31
N PRO A 507 34.79 7.72 57.85
CA PRO A 507 33.52 8.25 57.27
C PRO A 507 32.76 9.39 58.05
N SER A 508 31.65 9.91 57.47
CA SER A 508 30.41 10.42 58.16
C SER A 508 30.48 11.69 59.07
N PRO A 509 29.36 12.28 59.60
CA PRO A 509 27.92 11.89 59.58
C PRO A 509 26.87 13.00 59.21
N SER A 510 25.58 12.64 59.28
CA SER A 510 24.37 13.51 59.11
C SER A 510 23.75 14.01 60.44
N PRO A 511 22.74 14.91 60.40
CA PRO A 511 21.34 14.56 60.79
C PRO A 511 20.27 15.17 59.82
N SER A 512 19.01 14.72 59.65
CA SER A 512 17.88 14.36 60.56
C SER A 512 17.26 15.57 61.30
N ALA A 513 15.94 15.76 61.46
CA ALA A 513 14.69 15.10 60.98
C ALA A 513 13.54 16.20 60.90
N SER A 514 12.20 16.04 60.84
CA SER A 514 11.21 15.00 61.24
C SER A 514 9.84 15.21 60.52
N ALA A 515 8.88 14.28 60.74
CA ALA A 515 7.42 14.39 60.45
C ALA A 515 6.63 14.77 61.75
N PRO A 516 5.27 14.69 61.94
CA PRO A 516 4.19 14.09 61.10
C PRO A 516 2.78 14.81 61.13
N THR A 517 1.70 14.05 60.84
CA THR A 517 0.27 14.12 61.30
C THR A 517 -0.85 14.60 60.33
N GLU A 518 -1.92 13.78 60.25
CA GLU A 518 -3.30 14.04 59.75
C GLU A 518 -4.21 14.60 60.91
N PRO A 519 -5.57 14.81 60.84
CA PRO A 519 -6.55 14.48 59.77
C PRO A 519 -7.75 15.45 59.50
N SER A 520 -8.43 15.17 58.37
CA SER A 520 -9.90 15.26 58.14
C SER A 520 -10.66 16.60 57.93
N THR A 521 -11.88 16.43 57.38
CA THR A 521 -13.03 17.35 57.21
C THR A 521 -13.20 18.19 55.93
N THR A 522 -14.42 18.13 55.39
CA THR A 522 -15.02 18.87 54.26
C THR A 522 -15.61 20.21 54.72
N PRO A 523 -15.90 21.16 53.80
CA PRO A 523 -17.30 21.30 53.39
C PRO A 523 -17.54 21.67 51.90
N GLU A 524 -18.83 21.71 51.55
CA GLU A 524 -19.45 22.04 50.25
C GLU A 524 -19.36 23.55 49.88
N PRO A 525 -19.70 23.95 48.63
CA PRO A 525 -21.09 24.45 48.44
C PRO A 525 -21.74 24.23 47.05
N SER A 526 -23.04 23.89 47.05
CA SER A 526 -24.02 24.12 45.97
C SER A 526 -24.75 25.50 46.16
N PRO A 527 -25.84 25.89 45.45
CA PRO A 527 -26.49 25.35 44.24
C PRO A 527 -26.90 26.40 43.16
N SER A 528 -27.27 25.92 41.96
CA SER A 528 -28.24 26.52 40.99
C SER A 528 -28.63 25.42 39.99
N ALA A 529 -29.88 25.01 39.71
CA ALA A 529 -31.11 25.73 39.34
C ALA A 529 -31.02 26.43 37.96
N SER A 530 -31.94 26.23 36.99
CA SER A 530 -33.11 25.33 36.89
C SER A 530 -33.80 25.41 35.51
N VAL A 531 -34.45 24.32 35.03
CA VAL A 531 -35.57 24.32 34.04
C VAL A 531 -35.17 24.75 32.59
N SER A 532 -35.80 24.33 31.47
CA SER A 532 -37.05 23.58 31.20
C SER A 532 -36.87 22.47 30.15
N ALA A 533 -37.81 21.51 30.14
CA ALA A 533 -38.05 20.59 29.01
C ALA A 533 -39.31 21.00 28.23
N SER A 534 -39.36 20.66 26.94
CA SER A 534 -40.58 20.61 26.13
C SER A 534 -40.39 19.58 25.00
N ALA A 535 -41.46 18.91 24.58
CA ALA A 535 -41.40 17.80 23.62
C ALA A 535 -42.71 17.66 22.82
N SER A 536 -42.67 16.87 21.74
CA SER A 536 -43.79 16.48 20.85
C SER A 536 -44.21 17.53 19.80
N PRO A 537 -44.87 17.14 18.70
CA PRO A 537 -44.67 15.90 17.91
C PRO A 537 -44.68 16.14 16.37
N LEU A 538 -44.54 15.07 15.58
CA LEU A 538 -44.88 15.06 14.16
C LEU A 538 -46.40 15.29 13.93
N PRO A 539 -46.77 15.75 12.72
CA PRO A 539 -47.98 15.32 12.03
C PRO A 539 -47.64 14.46 10.78
N SER A 540 -48.46 13.45 10.51
CA SER A 540 -48.44 12.66 9.28
C SER A 540 -49.60 13.06 8.35
N THR A 541 -49.36 13.17 7.05
CA THR A 541 -50.42 13.21 6.03
C THR A 541 -50.05 12.33 4.84
N SER A 542 -50.95 11.40 4.50
CA SER A 542 -50.92 10.59 3.29
C SER A 542 -51.50 11.35 2.09
N GLU A 543 -50.98 11.12 0.89
CA GLU A 543 -51.76 11.23 -0.34
C GLU A 543 -51.25 10.22 -1.40
N THR A 544 -51.98 10.08 -2.51
CA THR A 544 -52.07 8.81 -3.25
C THR A 544 -51.51 8.88 -4.68
N GLU A 545 -51.04 7.73 -5.18
CA GLU A 545 -50.92 7.35 -6.60
C GLU A 545 -52.08 7.87 -7.49
N PRO A 546 -51.88 8.11 -8.82
CA PRO A 546 -51.37 7.04 -9.71
C PRO A 546 -50.52 7.44 -10.95
N GLU A 547 -49.78 6.46 -11.50
CA GLU A 547 -49.40 6.40 -12.93
C GLU A 547 -50.55 5.76 -13.75
N PRO A 548 -50.66 5.92 -15.10
CA PRO A 548 -49.99 4.92 -15.96
C PRO A 548 -49.71 5.31 -17.45
N SER A 549 -48.46 5.09 -17.93
CA SER A 549 -48.16 4.53 -19.27
C SER A 549 -48.62 5.28 -20.58
N PRO A 550 -48.46 4.75 -21.82
CA PRO A 550 -47.17 4.71 -22.54
C PRO A 550 -47.23 5.16 -24.04
N SER A 551 -46.10 5.57 -24.63
CA SER A 551 -45.78 5.55 -26.09
C SER A 551 -44.46 6.29 -26.39
N ALA A 552 -43.71 6.05 -27.47
CA ALA A 552 -43.59 4.90 -28.38
C ALA A 552 -42.27 5.01 -29.19
N SER A 553 -41.73 3.90 -29.69
CA SER A 553 -40.55 3.86 -30.57
C SER A 553 -40.79 4.53 -31.94
N PRO A 554 -39.71 4.91 -32.65
CA PRO A 554 -39.51 4.26 -33.95
C PRO A 554 -38.04 3.98 -34.35
N GLU A 555 -37.78 2.76 -34.80
CA GLU A 555 -36.75 2.45 -35.80
C GLU A 555 -37.39 2.50 -37.23
N PRO A 556 -36.65 2.19 -38.31
CA PRO A 556 -35.53 2.95 -38.84
C PRO A 556 -35.77 3.35 -40.32
N LEU A 557 -34.92 4.22 -40.89
CA LEU A 557 -34.93 4.50 -42.34
C LEU A 557 -33.57 4.25 -42.99
N ILE A 558 -33.61 3.57 -44.14
CA ILE A 558 -32.47 3.02 -44.87
C ILE A 558 -32.28 3.78 -46.19
N SER A 559 -31.03 3.81 -46.70
CA SER A 559 -30.64 4.16 -48.08
C SER A 559 -30.50 5.69 -48.35
N ARG A 560 -29.51 6.17 -49.14
CA ARG A 560 -28.47 5.48 -49.95
C ARG A 560 -27.39 6.46 -50.46
N LYS A 561 -26.15 5.96 -50.63
CA LYS A 561 -25.11 6.38 -51.62
C LYS A 561 -24.56 7.83 -51.55
N SER A 562 -23.25 8.05 -51.33
CA SER A 562 -22.09 7.93 -52.26
C SER A 562 -21.87 9.21 -53.11
N ASP A 563 -20.66 9.67 -53.44
CA ASP A 563 -19.30 9.08 -53.41
C ASP A 563 -18.21 10.13 -53.07
N SER A 564 -17.12 9.74 -52.38
CA SER A 564 -15.71 10.00 -52.78
C SER A 564 -14.70 9.60 -51.66
N PRO A 565 -13.49 9.11 -51.98
CA PRO A 565 -12.52 8.63 -50.99
C PRO A 565 -11.43 9.64 -50.64
N GLY A 566 -10.96 9.63 -49.38
CA GLY A 566 -9.80 10.40 -48.91
C GLY A 566 -9.04 9.66 -47.81
N SER A 567 -7.73 9.47 -48.03
CA SER A 567 -6.67 9.10 -47.07
C SER A 567 -6.98 8.10 -45.94
N LEU A 568 -6.52 6.85 -46.12
CA LEU A 568 -5.75 5.98 -45.20
C LEU A 568 -5.57 4.59 -45.88
N PRO A 569 -4.71 3.64 -45.42
CA PRO A 569 -4.08 3.59 -44.10
C PRO A 569 -2.55 3.37 -44.06
N GLU A 570 -1.94 3.79 -42.95
CA GLU A 570 -0.56 3.44 -42.56
C GLU A 570 -0.37 1.94 -42.29
N PHE A 571 -1.46 1.20 -42.07
CA PHE A 571 -1.51 -0.26 -42.05
C PHE A 571 -0.87 -0.92 -43.29
N HIS A 572 -0.87 -0.22 -44.44
CA HIS A 572 -0.14 -0.69 -45.62
C HIS A 572 1.37 -0.52 -45.50
N PHE A 573 1.90 0.43 -44.73
CA PHE A 573 3.35 0.61 -44.57
C PHE A 573 3.95 -0.52 -43.71
N THR A 574 3.32 -0.87 -42.59
CA THR A 574 3.73 -1.99 -41.72
C THR A 574 3.64 -3.33 -42.47
N LEU A 575 2.56 -3.55 -43.22
CA LEU A 575 2.40 -4.75 -44.05
C LEU A 575 3.42 -4.79 -45.21
N PHE A 576 3.74 -3.65 -45.82
CA PHE A 576 4.75 -3.56 -46.88
C PHE A 576 6.17 -3.81 -46.36
N LEU A 577 6.49 -3.37 -45.13
CA LEU A 577 7.75 -3.69 -44.46
C LEU A 577 7.85 -5.19 -44.09
N LEU A 578 6.79 -5.79 -43.56
CA LEU A 578 6.73 -7.23 -43.28
C LEU A 578 6.82 -8.09 -44.55
N LEU A 579 6.16 -7.67 -45.64
CA LEU A 579 6.26 -8.32 -46.95
C LEU A 579 7.64 -8.13 -47.58
N ALA A 580 8.27 -6.95 -47.46
CA ALA A 580 9.62 -6.70 -47.96
C ALA A 580 10.67 -7.53 -47.18
N ALA A 581 10.56 -7.59 -45.85
CA ALA A 581 11.38 -8.46 -45.01
C ALA A 581 11.22 -9.94 -45.41
N SER A 582 9.98 -10.40 -45.62
CA SER A 582 9.69 -11.77 -46.08
C SER A 582 10.25 -12.06 -47.47
N LEU A 583 10.16 -11.12 -48.42
CA LEU A 583 10.74 -11.26 -49.76
C LEU A 583 12.27 -11.36 -49.70
N ILE A 584 12.91 -10.54 -48.86
CA ILE A 584 14.36 -10.58 -48.61
C ILE A 584 14.76 -11.93 -47.97
N PHE A 585 13.92 -12.49 -47.11
CA PHE A 585 14.15 -13.81 -46.48
C PHE A 585 13.97 -14.99 -47.45
N MET A 586 13.18 -14.84 -48.53
CA MET A 586 13.04 -15.85 -49.59
C MET A 586 14.08 -15.71 -50.73
N LEU A 587 14.93 -14.67 -50.70
CA LEU A 587 15.94 -14.38 -51.73
C LEU A 587 17.38 -14.65 -51.26
N PHE A 588 17.57 -15.38 -50.15
CA PHE A 588 18.85 -15.84 -49.60
C PHE A 588 18.83 -17.31 -49.17
#